data_AF-A0A0V1EY15-F1
#
_entry.id   AF-A0A0V1EY15-F1
#
_cell.length_a   1.000
_cell.length_b   1.000
_cell.length_c   1.000
_cell.angle_alpha   90.00
_cell.angle_beta   90.00
_cell.angle_gamma   90.00
#
_symmetry.space_group_name_H-M   'P 1'
#
loop_
_entity.id
_entity.type
_entity.pdbx_description
1 polymer ?
#
loop_
_entity_poly.entity_id
_entity_poly.type
_entity_poly.pdbx_seq_one_letter_code
_entity_poly.pdbx_strand_id
1 'polypeptide(L)'
;LIIGDSGVGKSSLLLRFADQTFSANYITTIGVDFKIRTITVDGERVKLQIWDTAGQERFRTITSTYYRGTHGVIVVFDVTSGESFVNVKRWLHEIDQNCENVQRVLVGNKCDEKERRVVLEHDAYRFAEQTNVKYFETSAKENVNVEDMFNCITRLVLQAKNSQQWQEANSKSANIRLDKASLKRKRKCCSLIFFFLILLISYPDRRMEDYKYLFKVVLIGNAGVGKTCLVRKFTQGVFPPGQTATIGVDFMIKTLLVDGDKVKLQIWDTAGQERFRSITQSYYRSAHAIILVYDVACQPTFDRLPEWIVEMEQYANQKILKILVGNKSDKEEEREIPTTIGQEFAERNGFDYFLETSALRSTNVEQLFFEVAGRLIREMKSNDAKFNEYFRRQRHPDEVESFSLSNLLTRVQNVPCCNGSRPNAT
;
A
#
# COMPACT_ATOMS: atom_id res chain seq x y z
N LEU A 1 -7.49 6.66 6.28
CA LEU A 1 -6.94 7.90 5.68
C LEU A 1 -6.19 8.67 6.75
N ILE A 2 -5.01 9.21 6.47
CA ILE A 2 -4.27 10.09 7.39
C ILE A 2 -4.27 11.49 6.78
N ILE A 3 -4.72 12.49 7.54
CA ILE A 3 -4.82 13.89 7.10
C ILE A 3 -4.24 14.85 8.16
N GLY A 4 -3.95 16.08 7.75
CA GLY A 4 -3.32 17.10 8.59
C GLY A 4 -2.36 17.98 7.80
N ASP A 5 -1.87 19.05 8.42
CA ASP A 5 -1.02 20.06 7.77
C ASP A 5 0.30 19.48 7.23
N SER A 6 0.97 20.23 6.36
CA SER A 6 2.30 19.86 5.87
C SER A 6 3.31 19.81 7.02
N GLY A 7 4.20 18.82 7.02
CA GLY A 7 5.29 18.74 8.01
C GLY A 7 4.92 18.20 9.40
N VAL A 8 3.65 17.86 9.65
CA VAL A 8 3.20 17.30 10.96
C VAL A 8 3.62 15.84 11.20
N GLY A 9 4.18 15.17 10.18
CA GLY A 9 4.74 13.81 10.30
C GLY A 9 3.77 12.66 10.03
N LYS A 10 2.70 12.89 9.25
CA LYS A 10 1.75 11.86 8.79
C LYS A 10 2.44 10.66 8.15
N SER A 11 3.30 10.93 7.17
CA SER A 11 4.07 9.91 6.46
C SER A 11 5.10 9.24 7.35
N SER A 12 5.70 9.96 8.31
CA SER A 12 6.61 9.37 9.29
C SER A 12 5.89 8.39 10.20
N LEU A 13 4.65 8.70 10.63
CA LEU A 13 3.80 7.76 11.36
C LEU A 13 3.44 6.55 10.51
N LEU A 14 3.11 6.75 9.22
CA LEU A 14 2.82 5.65 8.30
C LEU A 14 4.03 4.74 8.09
N LEU A 15 5.21 5.30 7.82
CA LEU A 15 6.45 4.55 7.63
C LEU A 15 6.85 3.81 8.90
N ARG A 16 6.75 4.47 10.07
CA ARG A 16 7.04 3.83 11.35
C ARG A 16 6.10 2.64 11.58
N PHE A 17 4.82 2.80 11.29
CA PHE A 17 3.85 1.73 11.42
C PHE A 17 4.03 0.62 10.38
N ALA A 18 4.34 0.94 9.12
CA ALA A 18 4.44 -0.06 8.06
C ALA A 18 5.77 -0.81 8.06
N ASP A 19 6.88 -0.09 8.24
CA ASP A 19 8.23 -0.55 7.92
C ASP A 19 9.16 -0.53 9.16
N GLN A 20 8.65 -0.22 10.36
CA GLN A 20 9.41 -0.07 11.62
C GLN A 20 10.64 0.86 11.52
N THR A 21 10.68 1.77 10.55
CA THR A 21 11.82 2.65 10.28
C THR A 21 11.43 4.13 10.42
N PHE A 22 12.42 4.97 10.73
CA PHE A 22 12.29 6.43 10.75
C PHE A 22 13.50 7.04 10.04
N SER A 23 13.25 8.03 9.19
CA SER A 23 14.29 8.80 8.50
C SER A 23 14.18 10.27 8.90
N ALA A 24 15.26 10.85 9.41
CA ALA A 24 15.34 12.26 9.78
C ALA A 24 15.39 13.19 8.55
N ASN A 25 15.81 12.66 7.39
CA ASN A 25 15.83 13.39 6.12
C ASN A 25 14.47 13.26 5.44
N TYR A 26 13.47 13.94 5.98
CA TYR A 26 12.10 13.88 5.49
C TYR A 26 11.88 14.87 4.34
N ILE A 27 11.65 14.35 3.12
CA ILE A 27 11.23 15.13 1.94
C ILE A 27 9.71 15.34 2.05
N THR A 28 9.24 16.56 1.82
CA THR A 28 7.80 16.89 1.85
C THR A 28 6.98 15.96 0.95
N THR A 29 5.87 15.43 1.47
CA THR A 29 4.97 14.55 0.70
C THR A 29 4.31 15.36 -0.41
N ILE A 30 4.65 15.06 -1.66
CA ILE A 30 3.99 15.61 -2.85
C ILE A 30 3.09 14.50 -3.41
N GLY A 31 1.77 14.61 -3.21
CA GLY A 31 0.77 13.60 -3.62
C GLY A 31 0.22 12.72 -2.48
N VAL A 32 -0.43 11.60 -2.82
CA VAL A 32 -1.01 10.65 -1.86
C VAL A 32 -0.22 9.34 -1.91
N ASP A 33 0.32 8.89 -0.78
CA ASP A 33 1.03 7.62 -0.62
C ASP A 33 0.06 6.54 -0.13
N PHE A 34 0.29 5.29 -0.54
CA PHE A 34 -0.60 4.15 -0.24
C PHE A 34 0.21 2.96 0.29
N LYS A 35 -0.20 2.47 1.46
CA LYS A 35 0.40 1.30 2.10
C LYS A 35 -0.66 0.31 2.54
N ILE A 36 -0.34 -0.98 2.44
CA ILE A 36 -1.16 -2.07 2.94
C ILE A 36 -0.41 -2.76 4.08
N ARG A 37 -1.05 -2.87 5.25
CA ARG A 37 -0.55 -3.67 6.37
C ARG A 37 -1.66 -4.58 6.88
N THR A 38 -1.36 -5.86 7.11
CA THR A 38 -2.30 -6.77 7.77
C THR A 38 -1.93 -6.84 9.24
N ILE A 39 -2.88 -6.51 10.12
CA ILE A 39 -2.72 -6.58 11.57
C ILE A 39 -3.76 -7.52 12.17
N THR A 40 -3.51 -8.05 13.36
CA THR A 40 -4.48 -8.85 14.11
C THR A 40 -5.01 -8.01 15.26
N VAL A 41 -6.30 -7.68 15.25
CA VAL A 41 -6.96 -6.89 16.30
C VAL A 41 -8.12 -7.70 16.85
N ASP A 42 -8.14 -7.90 18.16
CA ASP A 42 -9.18 -8.65 18.89
C ASP A 42 -9.44 -10.08 18.32
N GLY A 43 -8.37 -10.72 17.83
CA GLY A 43 -8.41 -12.07 17.24
C GLY A 43 -8.78 -12.11 15.76
N GLU A 44 -9.18 -10.97 15.17
CA GLU A 44 -9.49 -10.86 13.75
C GLU A 44 -8.28 -10.36 12.96
N ARG A 45 -7.99 -11.00 11.82
CA ARG A 45 -6.96 -10.54 10.88
C ARG A 45 -7.54 -9.51 9.92
N VAL A 46 -7.03 -8.29 10.00
CA VAL A 46 -7.60 -7.12 9.31
C VAL A 46 -6.54 -6.56 8.36
N LYS A 47 -6.88 -6.50 7.07
CA LYS A 47 -6.04 -5.90 6.04
C LYS A 47 -6.33 -4.40 5.93
N LEU A 48 -5.46 -3.59 6.50
CA LEU A 48 -5.55 -2.14 6.42
C LEU A 48 -5.03 -1.62 5.07
N GLN A 49 -5.78 -0.69 4.50
CA GLN A 49 -5.40 0.11 3.35
C GLN A 49 -5.27 1.55 3.80
N ILE A 50 -4.04 2.03 3.93
CA ILE A 50 -3.74 3.32 4.55
C ILE A 50 -3.28 4.27 3.46
N TRP A 51 -4.03 5.34 3.31
CA TRP A 51 -3.75 6.44 2.40
C TRP A 51 -3.17 7.59 3.24
N ASP A 52 -1.95 8.01 2.92
CA ASP A 52 -1.27 9.16 3.50
C ASP A 52 -1.32 10.33 2.51
N THR A 53 -1.94 11.44 2.90
CA THR A 53 -2.14 12.57 2.00
C THR A 53 -1.05 13.61 2.17
N ALA A 54 -0.66 14.27 1.07
CA ALA A 54 0.13 15.49 1.15
C ALA A 54 -0.63 16.54 1.97
N GLY A 55 0.03 17.08 3.00
CA GLY A 55 -0.53 18.14 3.83
C GLY A 55 -0.50 19.52 3.18
N GLN A 56 -0.22 19.61 1.88
CA GLN A 56 -0.16 20.89 1.19
C GLN A 56 -1.54 21.28 0.66
N GLU A 57 -2.03 22.38 1.20
CA GLU A 57 -3.32 23.02 0.93
C GLU A 57 -3.59 23.30 -0.55
N ARG A 58 -2.54 23.43 -1.38
CA ARG A 58 -2.63 23.63 -2.84
C ARG A 58 -3.15 22.42 -3.62
N PHE A 59 -3.25 21.23 -3.01
CA PHE A 59 -3.72 19.99 -3.66
C PHE A 59 -5.04 19.44 -3.08
N ARG A 60 -5.84 20.29 -2.41
CA ARG A 60 -7.12 19.89 -1.80
C ARG A 60 -8.11 19.23 -2.76
N THR A 61 -8.14 19.63 -4.03
CA THR A 61 -9.01 19.00 -5.06
C THR A 61 -8.69 17.53 -5.28
N ILE A 62 -7.43 17.10 -5.03
CA ILE A 62 -7.01 15.70 -5.17
C ILE A 62 -7.42 14.88 -3.94
N THR A 63 -7.47 15.51 -2.76
CA THR A 63 -7.81 14.85 -1.48
C THR A 63 -9.29 14.46 -1.42
N SER A 64 -10.18 15.23 -2.06
CA SER A 64 -11.64 14.98 -2.09
C SER A 64 -12.00 13.56 -2.56
N THR A 65 -11.25 13.03 -3.52
CA THR A 65 -11.49 11.71 -4.14
C THR A 65 -11.23 10.55 -3.16
N TYR A 66 -10.35 10.74 -2.16
CA TYR A 66 -9.97 9.70 -1.20
C TYR A 66 -10.88 9.62 0.02
N TYR A 67 -11.73 10.62 0.26
CA TYR A 67 -12.73 10.55 1.34
C TYR A 67 -13.81 9.50 1.04
N ARG A 68 -14.14 9.27 -0.24
CA ARG A 68 -15.16 8.28 -0.63
C ARG A 68 -14.73 6.86 -0.26
N GLY A 69 -15.56 6.19 0.55
CA GLY A 69 -15.28 4.82 1.00
C GLY A 69 -14.23 4.72 2.12
N THR A 70 -13.84 5.86 2.72
CA THR A 70 -12.97 5.85 3.89
C THR A 70 -13.75 5.38 5.12
N HIS A 71 -13.24 4.33 5.77
CA HIS A 71 -13.85 3.78 6.99
C HIS A 71 -13.37 4.48 8.27
N GLY A 72 -12.12 4.97 8.27
CA GLY A 72 -11.51 5.64 9.40
C GLY A 72 -10.49 6.71 8.99
N VAL A 73 -10.49 7.82 9.72
CA VAL A 73 -9.61 8.98 9.49
C VAL A 73 -8.76 9.25 10.74
N ILE A 74 -7.46 9.41 10.51
CA ILE A 74 -6.49 9.84 11.51
C ILE A 74 -6.14 11.29 11.20
N VAL A 75 -6.47 12.21 12.10
CA VAL A 75 -6.16 13.64 11.97
C VAL A 75 -4.90 13.94 12.78
N VAL A 76 -3.84 14.39 12.13
CA VAL A 76 -2.53 14.59 12.74
C VAL A 76 -2.18 16.07 12.81
N PHE A 77 -1.72 16.52 13.97
CA PHE A 77 -1.08 17.81 14.17
C PHE A 77 0.29 17.62 14.85
N ASP A 78 1.11 18.67 14.85
CA ASP A 78 2.42 18.68 15.49
C ASP A 78 2.34 19.42 16.83
N VAL A 79 2.75 18.78 17.94
CA VAL A 79 2.69 19.41 19.27
C VAL A 79 3.61 20.63 19.41
N THR A 80 4.58 20.79 18.50
CA THR A 80 5.46 21.96 18.41
C THR A 80 4.93 23.07 17.52
N SER A 81 3.78 22.86 16.84
CA SER A 81 3.14 23.86 15.97
C SER A 81 1.70 24.14 16.40
N GLY A 82 1.49 25.29 17.05
CA GLY A 82 0.16 25.75 17.46
C GLY A 82 -0.77 26.00 16.27
N GLU A 83 -0.22 26.47 15.13
CA GLU A 83 -0.98 26.64 13.89
C GLU A 83 -1.58 25.31 13.40
N SER A 84 -0.78 24.24 13.43
CA SER A 84 -1.24 22.91 12.99
C SER A 84 -2.39 22.38 13.86
N PHE A 85 -2.39 22.72 15.15
CA PHE A 85 -3.47 22.37 16.07
C PHE A 85 -4.74 23.21 15.83
N VAL A 86 -4.61 24.52 15.58
CA VAL A 86 -5.75 25.38 15.21
C VAL A 86 -6.43 24.87 13.94
N ASN A 87 -5.65 24.41 12.96
CA ASN A 87 -6.16 23.90 11.69
C ASN A 87 -6.90 22.55 11.82
N VAL A 88 -6.79 21.83 12.95
CA VAL A 88 -7.55 20.58 13.20
C VAL A 88 -9.06 20.80 13.05
N LYS A 89 -9.60 21.92 13.52
CA LYS A 89 -11.04 22.25 13.38
C LYS A 89 -11.47 22.24 11.91
N ARG A 90 -10.63 22.79 11.04
CA ARG A 90 -10.86 22.84 9.60
C ARG A 90 -10.83 21.43 8.98
N TRP A 91 -9.90 20.58 9.42
CA TRP A 91 -9.81 19.19 8.97
C TRP A 91 -11.02 18.35 9.40
N LEU A 92 -11.50 18.51 10.63
CA LEU A 92 -12.71 17.84 11.11
C LEU A 92 -13.94 18.26 10.30
N HIS A 93 -14.08 19.55 10.03
CA HIS A 93 -15.17 20.06 9.19
C HIS A 93 -15.12 19.50 7.76
N GLU A 94 -13.93 19.36 7.18
CA GLU A 94 -13.74 18.76 5.85
C GLU A 94 -14.15 17.28 5.83
N ILE A 95 -13.85 16.54 6.91
CA ILE A 95 -14.31 15.15 7.06
C ILE A 95 -15.84 15.09 7.13
N ASP A 96 -16.48 15.97 7.92
CA ASP A 96 -17.94 16.01 8.07
C ASP A 96 -18.65 16.26 6.73
N GLN A 97 -18.06 17.05 5.84
CA GLN A 97 -18.64 17.36 4.54
C GLN A 97 -18.48 16.24 3.50
N ASN A 98 -17.43 15.41 3.61
CA ASN A 98 -17.03 14.48 2.54
C ASN A 98 -17.15 12.99 2.92
N CYS A 99 -17.32 12.66 4.21
CA CYS A 99 -17.39 11.29 4.69
C CYS A 99 -18.70 11.01 5.44
N GLU A 100 -19.34 9.89 5.11
CA GLU A 100 -20.50 9.37 5.84
C GLU A 100 -20.04 8.27 6.82
N ASN A 101 -20.52 8.33 8.07
CA ASN A 101 -20.28 7.35 9.15
C ASN A 101 -18.82 6.89 9.31
N VAL A 102 -17.89 7.85 9.40
CA VAL A 102 -16.45 7.57 9.48
C VAL A 102 -15.94 7.65 10.92
N GLN A 103 -15.10 6.68 11.32
CA GLN A 103 -14.46 6.70 12.63
C GLN A 103 -13.25 7.65 12.63
N ARG A 104 -13.00 8.34 13.74
CA ARG A 104 -12.00 9.41 13.81
C ARG A 104 -11.10 9.26 15.03
N VAL A 105 -9.82 9.55 14.83
CA VAL A 105 -8.84 9.69 15.92
C VAL A 105 -8.01 10.95 15.66
N LEU A 106 -7.78 11.73 16.72
CA LEU A 106 -6.92 12.90 16.74
C LEU A 106 -5.55 12.51 17.28
N VAL A 107 -4.49 12.97 16.62
CA VAL A 107 -3.11 12.59 16.94
C VAL A 107 -2.22 13.83 17.04
N GLY A 108 -1.64 14.05 18.22
CA GLY A 108 -0.54 14.99 18.41
C GLY A 108 0.78 14.27 18.20
N ASN A 109 1.49 14.55 17.11
CA ASN A 109 2.77 13.91 16.79
C ASN A 109 3.95 14.77 17.27
N LYS A 110 5.15 14.15 17.33
CA LYS A 110 6.41 14.73 17.83
C LYS A 110 6.39 15.01 19.34
N CYS A 111 5.69 14.19 20.12
CA CYS A 111 5.65 14.34 21.58
C CYS A 111 7.03 14.17 22.26
N ASP A 112 8.03 13.68 21.53
CA ASP A 112 9.43 13.62 21.96
C ASP A 112 10.12 15.00 22.03
N GLU A 113 9.66 16.01 21.29
CA GLU A 113 10.22 17.37 21.29
C GLU A 113 9.68 18.22 22.45
N LYS A 114 9.92 17.79 23.70
CA LYS A 114 9.37 18.43 24.91
C LYS A 114 9.71 19.91 25.05
N GLU A 115 10.91 20.31 24.66
CA GLU A 115 11.40 21.70 24.78
C GLU A 115 10.75 22.66 23.78
N ARG A 116 10.29 22.15 22.64
CA ARG A 116 9.65 22.93 21.58
C ARG A 116 8.13 22.82 21.59
N ARG A 117 7.57 22.10 22.56
CA ARG A 117 6.13 21.93 22.69
C ARG A 117 5.46 23.29 22.91
N VAL A 118 4.47 23.58 22.08
CA VAL A 118 3.60 24.76 22.22
C VAL A 118 2.14 24.38 22.44
N VAL A 119 1.75 23.14 22.12
CA VAL A 119 0.42 22.59 22.39
C VAL A 119 0.48 21.71 23.63
N LEU A 120 -0.25 22.11 24.67
CA LEU A 120 -0.32 21.34 25.91
C LEU A 120 -1.22 20.12 25.73
N GLU A 121 -0.79 18.99 26.28
CA GLU A 121 -1.52 17.72 26.20
C GLU A 121 -2.96 17.86 26.71
N HIS A 122 -3.15 18.60 27.80
CA HIS A 122 -4.46 18.82 28.39
C HIS A 122 -5.42 19.63 27.50
N ASP A 123 -4.89 20.58 26.73
CA ASP A 123 -5.69 21.40 25.81
C ASP A 123 -6.14 20.58 24.61
N ALA A 124 -5.23 19.78 24.05
CA ALA A 124 -5.55 18.85 22.97
C ALA A 124 -6.55 17.77 23.40
N TYR A 125 -6.41 17.24 24.62
CA TYR A 125 -7.34 16.29 25.20
C TYR A 125 -8.74 16.91 25.39
N ARG A 126 -8.85 18.10 25.98
CA ARG A 126 -10.13 18.82 26.14
C ARG A 126 -10.81 19.09 24.80
N PHE A 127 -10.04 19.47 23.79
CA PHE A 127 -10.55 19.67 22.43
C PHE A 127 -11.10 18.37 21.83
N ALA A 128 -10.41 17.25 22.05
CA ALA A 128 -10.84 15.94 21.58
C ALA A 128 -12.15 15.47 22.25
N GLU A 129 -12.31 15.71 23.56
CA GLU A 129 -13.56 15.44 24.29
C GLU A 129 -14.72 16.27 23.74
N GLN A 130 -14.51 17.57 23.52
CA GLN A 130 -15.53 18.47 22.97
C GLN A 130 -15.99 18.05 21.57
N THR A 131 -15.08 17.47 20.78
CA THR A 131 -15.37 17.00 19.41
C THR A 131 -15.76 15.52 19.35
N ASN A 132 -15.82 14.83 20.50
CA ASN A 132 -16.08 13.39 20.62
C ASN A 132 -15.15 12.54 19.74
N VAL A 133 -13.87 12.90 19.71
CA VAL A 133 -12.81 12.18 18.98
C VAL A 133 -11.81 11.62 19.99
N LYS A 134 -11.34 10.38 19.81
CA LYS A 134 -10.27 9.85 20.67
C LYS A 134 -8.95 10.55 20.37
N TYR A 135 -8.17 10.84 21.42
CA TYR A 135 -6.88 11.52 21.31
C TYR A 135 -5.70 10.60 21.66
N PHE A 136 -4.61 10.73 20.92
CA PHE A 136 -3.32 10.11 21.20
C PHE A 136 -2.18 11.12 21.02
N GLU A 137 -1.20 11.09 21.91
CA GLU A 137 0.12 11.64 21.61
C GLU A 137 1.04 10.55 21.09
N THR A 138 1.78 10.86 20.02
CA THR A 138 2.66 9.91 19.34
C THR A 138 4.02 10.52 19.06
N SER A 139 5.03 9.65 18.96
CA SER A 139 6.32 10.00 18.38
C SER A 139 6.66 8.99 17.31
N ALA A 140 6.63 9.41 16.05
CA ALA A 140 7.16 8.60 14.95
C ALA A 140 8.65 8.29 15.13
N LYS A 141 9.41 9.19 15.77
CA LYS A 141 10.85 9.05 15.99
C LYS A 141 11.13 7.98 17.05
N GLU A 142 10.56 8.13 18.24
CA GLU A 142 10.77 7.24 19.39
C GLU A 142 9.82 6.02 19.39
N ASN A 143 8.96 5.89 18.37
CA ASN A 143 7.95 4.85 18.25
C ASN A 143 6.95 4.80 19.43
N VAL A 144 6.60 5.96 19.98
CA VAL A 144 5.65 6.07 21.10
C VAL A 144 4.22 6.08 20.57
N ASN A 145 3.38 5.18 21.09
CA ASN A 145 1.93 5.06 20.83
C ASN A 145 1.52 4.92 19.35
N VAL A 146 2.46 4.66 18.43
CA VAL A 146 2.15 4.54 17.00
C VAL A 146 1.27 3.32 16.74
N GLU A 147 1.67 2.15 17.24
CA GLU A 147 0.93 0.90 17.04
C GLU A 147 -0.42 0.92 17.78
N ASP A 148 -0.45 1.46 19.01
CA ASP A 148 -1.67 1.58 19.81
C ASP A 148 -2.72 2.47 19.13
N MET A 149 -2.30 3.59 18.55
CA MET A 149 -3.18 4.49 17.81
C MET A 149 -3.81 3.79 16.59
N PHE A 150 -3.00 3.09 15.78
CA PHE A 150 -3.50 2.35 14.61
C PHE A 150 -4.40 1.17 14.98
N ASN A 151 -4.07 0.44 16.07
CA ASN A 151 -4.91 -0.63 16.59
C ASN A 151 -6.26 -0.07 17.11
N CYS A 152 -6.24 1.09 17.78
CA CYS A 152 -7.45 1.73 18.30
C CYS A 152 -8.41 2.15 17.18
N ILE A 153 -7.94 2.87 16.15
CA ILE A 153 -8.82 3.26 15.03
C ILE A 153 -9.34 2.02 14.29
N THR A 154 -8.52 0.97 14.14
CA THR A 154 -8.94 -0.28 13.51
C THR A 154 -10.08 -0.94 14.29
N ARG A 155 -9.94 -1.03 15.62
CA ARG A 155 -11.00 -1.55 16.50
C ARG A 155 -12.30 -0.76 16.38
N LEU A 156 -12.22 0.57 16.39
CA LEU A 156 -13.40 1.44 16.22
C LEU A 156 -14.12 1.17 14.89
N VAL A 157 -13.35 1.03 13.80
CA VAL A 157 -13.90 0.74 12.48
C VAL A 157 -14.59 -0.62 12.43
N LEU A 158 -14.00 -1.66 13.04
CA LEU A 158 -14.59 -2.99 13.08
C LEU A 158 -15.89 -3.01 13.90
N GLN A 159 -15.89 -2.35 15.05
CA GLN A 159 -17.09 -2.22 15.89
C GLN A 159 -18.23 -1.51 15.14
N ALA A 160 -17.92 -0.43 14.41
CA ALA A 160 -18.89 0.27 13.59
C ALA A 160 -19.45 -0.62 12.46
N LYS A 161 -18.59 -1.37 11.76
CA LYS A 161 -19.01 -2.30 10.71
C LYS A 161 -19.89 -3.44 11.21
N ASN A 162 -19.52 -4.06 12.33
CA ASN A 162 -20.29 -5.15 12.92
C ASN A 162 -21.69 -4.68 13.35
N SER A 163 -21.78 -3.45 13.88
CA SER A 163 -23.05 -2.83 14.26
C SER A 163 -23.95 -2.57 13.05
N GLN A 164 -23.39 -2.08 11.94
CA GLN A 164 -24.14 -1.85 10.69
C GLN A 164 -24.65 -3.17 10.08
N GLN A 165 -23.81 -4.21 10.03
CA GLN A 165 -24.20 -5.53 9.51
C GLN A 165 -25.33 -6.17 10.31
N TRP A 166 -25.31 -6.01 11.65
CA TRP A 166 -26.37 -6.51 12.52
C TRP A 166 -27.72 -5.78 12.30
N GLN A 167 -27.68 -4.47 12.06
CA GLN A 167 -28.88 -3.68 11.74
C GLN A 167 -29.47 -4.04 10.37
N GLU A 168 -28.64 -4.29 9.35
CA GLU A 168 -29.09 -4.73 8.02
C GLU A 168 -29.69 -6.14 8.04
N ALA A 169 -29.13 -7.06 8.83
CA ALA A 169 -29.66 -8.41 9.00
C ALA A 169 -31.04 -8.43 9.69
N ASN A 170 -31.25 -7.54 10.68
CA ASN A 170 -32.54 -7.39 11.36
C ASN A 170 -33.58 -6.65 10.48
N SER A 171 -33.15 -5.75 9.61
CA SER A 171 -34.06 -5.02 8.68
C SER A 171 -34.55 -5.89 7.53
N LYS A 172 -33.75 -6.86 7.07
CA LYS A 172 -34.14 -7.83 6.03
C LYS A 172 -35.10 -8.92 6.55
N SER A 173 -35.01 -9.29 7.83
CA SER A 173 -35.92 -10.27 8.45
C SER A 173 -37.30 -9.68 8.78
N ALA A 174 -37.41 -8.36 8.95
CA ALA A 174 -38.68 -7.68 9.22
C ALA A 174 -39.59 -7.45 7.98
N ASN A 175 -39.06 -7.58 6.75
CA ASN A 175 -39.78 -7.26 5.51
C ASN A 175 -40.41 -8.46 4.77
N ILE A 176 -40.47 -9.66 5.38
CA ILE A 176 -41.21 -10.79 4.81
C ILE A 176 -42.70 -10.63 5.14
N ARG A 177 -43.44 -9.91 4.28
CA ARG A 177 -44.91 -9.91 4.29
C ARG A 177 -45.42 -11.32 3.95
N LEU A 178 -46.14 -11.91 4.90
CA LEU A 178 -46.87 -13.17 4.73
C LEU A 178 -48.13 -12.94 3.89
N ASP A 179 -48.05 -13.14 2.57
CA ASP A 179 -49.25 -13.40 1.78
C ASP A 179 -49.60 -14.89 1.86
N LYS A 180 -50.77 -15.15 2.46
CA LYS A 180 -51.38 -16.47 2.59
C LYS A 180 -51.99 -16.88 1.25
N ALA A 181 -51.37 -17.82 0.53
CA ALA A 181 -52.11 -18.85 -0.20
C ALA A 181 -51.20 -20.03 -0.58
N SER A 182 -51.62 -21.19 -0.12
CA SER A 182 -51.06 -22.53 -0.23
C SER A 182 -50.83 -23.06 -1.65
N LEU A 183 -49.80 -23.91 -1.85
CA LEU A 183 -49.93 -25.24 -2.46
C LEU A 183 -48.67 -26.14 -2.28
N LYS A 184 -48.85 -27.19 -1.45
CA LYS A 184 -48.39 -28.59 -1.56
C LYS A 184 -46.89 -28.97 -1.75
N ARG A 185 -46.22 -29.11 -0.60
CA ARG A 185 -45.30 -30.18 -0.07
C ARG A 185 -44.80 -31.34 -0.98
N LYS A 186 -43.46 -31.49 -1.06
CA LYS A 186 -42.59 -32.69 -0.84
C LYS A 186 -41.13 -32.25 -1.15
N ARG A 187 -40.03 -32.60 -0.48
CA ARG A 187 -39.64 -33.40 0.69
C ARG A 187 -38.19 -32.99 1.01
N LYS A 188 -37.87 -32.63 2.25
CA LYS A 188 -36.68 -33.05 3.02
C LYS A 188 -36.66 -32.30 4.35
N CYS A 189 -36.62 -33.08 5.42
CA CYS A 189 -36.75 -32.65 6.80
C CYS A 189 -35.35 -32.70 7.44
N CYS A 190 -35.06 -31.67 8.24
CA CYS A 190 -34.20 -31.61 9.42
C CYS A 190 -32.90 -32.44 9.44
N SER A 191 -31.78 -31.74 9.27
CA SER A 191 -30.59 -31.92 10.13
C SER A 191 -29.78 -30.60 10.18
N LEU A 192 -30.44 -29.49 10.49
CA LEU A 192 -29.75 -28.31 11.00
C LEU A 192 -29.77 -28.45 12.53
N ILE A 193 -28.64 -28.84 13.13
CA ILE A 193 -28.17 -28.48 14.49
C ILE A 193 -26.94 -29.31 14.91
N PHE A 194 -26.54 -30.39 14.21
CA PHE A 194 -25.46 -31.28 14.71
C PHE A 194 -24.18 -31.43 13.86
N PHE A 195 -23.92 -30.54 12.90
CA PHE A 195 -22.72 -30.63 12.03
C PHE A 195 -21.82 -29.39 11.99
N PHE A 196 -21.94 -28.50 12.99
CA PHE A 196 -21.17 -27.23 13.03
C PHE A 196 -19.91 -27.27 13.92
N LEU A 197 -19.55 -28.42 14.51
CA LEU A 197 -18.40 -28.52 15.42
C LEU A 197 -17.27 -29.48 14.96
N ILE A 198 -17.39 -30.16 13.82
CA ILE A 198 -16.33 -31.02 13.25
C ILE A 198 -16.06 -30.64 11.79
N LEU A 199 -15.85 -29.34 11.56
CA LEU A 199 -15.26 -28.81 10.32
C LEU A 199 -14.29 -27.65 10.60
N LEU A 200 -13.75 -27.59 11.81
CA LEU A 200 -12.66 -26.67 12.21
C LEU A 200 -11.26 -27.28 12.05
N ILE A 201 -11.16 -28.48 11.47
CA ILE A 201 -9.88 -29.12 11.15
C ILE A 201 -9.98 -29.63 9.71
N SER A 202 -9.11 -29.12 8.83
CA SER A 202 -8.88 -29.58 7.44
C SER A 202 -9.78 -29.06 6.30
N TYR A 203 -10.12 -27.78 6.26
CA TYR A 203 -10.39 -27.10 4.98
C TYR A 203 -9.43 -25.92 4.79
N PRO A 204 -8.52 -25.97 3.79
CA PRO A 204 -7.66 -24.84 3.47
C PRO A 204 -8.53 -23.76 2.85
N ASP A 205 -8.57 -22.61 3.51
CA ASP A 205 -9.22 -21.39 3.04
C ASP A 205 -8.67 -21.02 1.64
N ARG A 206 -9.50 -21.13 0.61
CA ARG A 206 -9.26 -20.56 -0.71
C ARG A 206 -10.54 -19.85 -1.15
N ARG A 207 -10.54 -18.53 -1.05
CA ARG A 207 -10.76 -17.56 -2.14
C ARG A 207 -10.92 -16.13 -1.59
N MET A 208 -9.84 -15.56 -1.07
CA MET A 208 -9.44 -14.19 -1.44
C MET A 208 -8.26 -14.35 -2.38
N GLU A 209 -8.11 -13.54 -3.43
CA GLU A 209 -7.01 -13.73 -4.38
C GLU A 209 -5.64 -13.54 -3.70
N ASP A 210 -5.06 -14.63 -3.20
CA ASP A 210 -3.74 -14.70 -2.58
C ASP A 210 -2.66 -14.38 -3.61
N TYR A 211 -2.32 -13.09 -3.75
CA TYR A 211 -1.08 -12.71 -4.39
C TYR A 211 0.00 -12.60 -3.32
N LYS A 212 1.16 -13.18 -3.61
CA LYS A 212 2.33 -13.18 -2.72
C LYS A 212 3.12 -11.89 -2.81
N TYR A 213 3.18 -11.29 -4.00
CA TYR A 213 3.92 -10.05 -4.25
C TYR A 213 3.06 -8.99 -4.94
N LEU A 214 3.29 -7.72 -4.61
CA LEU A 214 2.69 -6.55 -5.23
C LEU A 214 3.81 -5.61 -5.66
N PHE A 215 3.88 -5.27 -6.94
CA PHE A 215 4.91 -4.39 -7.47
C PHE A 215 4.31 -3.20 -8.21
N LYS A 216 4.87 -2.03 -7.95
CA LYS A 216 4.59 -0.78 -8.67
C LYS A 216 5.55 -0.64 -9.85
N VAL A 217 5.01 -0.59 -11.05
CA VAL A 217 5.75 -0.45 -12.32
C VAL A 217 5.31 0.85 -12.99
N VAL A 218 6.26 1.70 -13.38
CA VAL A 218 5.98 2.99 -14.01
C VAL A 218 6.51 2.98 -15.44
N LEU A 219 5.68 3.36 -16.41
CA LEU A 219 6.12 3.54 -17.80
C LEU A 219 6.38 5.01 -18.07
N ILE A 220 7.54 5.32 -18.65
CA ILE A 220 7.97 6.69 -19.02
C ILE A 220 8.55 6.72 -20.44
N GLY A 221 8.69 7.93 -21.01
CA GLY A 221 9.17 8.17 -22.38
C GLY A 221 8.31 9.20 -23.10
N ASN A 222 8.75 9.65 -24.28
CA ASN A 222 8.09 10.71 -25.05
C ASN A 222 6.62 10.41 -25.40
N ALA A 223 5.87 11.45 -25.79
CA ALA A 223 4.53 11.31 -26.32
C ALA A 223 4.57 10.52 -27.64
N GLY A 224 3.59 9.63 -27.86
CA GLY A 224 3.47 8.87 -29.10
C GLY A 224 4.36 7.62 -29.21
N VAL A 225 5.26 7.34 -28.25
CA VAL A 225 6.09 6.12 -28.27
C VAL A 225 5.28 4.83 -28.04
N GLY A 226 4.05 4.94 -27.55
CA GLY A 226 3.11 3.81 -27.43
C GLY A 226 3.02 3.14 -26.05
N LYS A 227 3.38 3.84 -24.97
CA LYS A 227 3.24 3.37 -23.57
C LYS A 227 1.82 2.85 -23.27
N THR A 228 0.81 3.68 -23.53
CA THR A 228 -0.60 3.33 -23.35
C THR A 228 -1.02 2.13 -24.19
N CYS A 229 -0.51 2.02 -25.41
CA CYS A 229 -0.77 0.85 -26.27
C CYS A 229 -0.14 -0.41 -25.67
N LEU A 230 1.08 -0.35 -25.13
CA LEU A 230 1.71 -1.47 -24.43
C LEU A 230 0.90 -1.89 -23.20
N VAL A 231 0.50 -0.94 -22.35
CA VAL A 231 -0.27 -1.23 -21.12
C VAL A 231 -1.63 -1.82 -21.47
N ARG A 232 -2.38 -1.22 -22.41
CA ARG A 232 -3.68 -1.74 -22.83
C ARG A 232 -3.56 -3.09 -23.52
N LYS A 233 -2.54 -3.28 -24.36
CA LYS A 233 -2.31 -4.56 -25.02
C LYS A 233 -2.01 -5.65 -24.01
N PHE A 234 -1.15 -5.37 -23.04
CA PHE A 234 -0.86 -6.31 -21.97
C PHE A 234 -2.08 -6.57 -21.08
N THR A 235 -2.81 -5.55 -20.66
CA THR A 235 -3.87 -5.70 -19.64
C THR A 235 -5.18 -6.21 -20.23
N GLN A 236 -5.57 -5.75 -21.41
CA GLN A 236 -6.88 -5.97 -22.04
C GLN A 236 -6.78 -6.84 -23.31
N GLY A 237 -5.59 -7.09 -23.84
CA GLY A 237 -5.40 -7.79 -25.13
C GLY A 237 -5.72 -6.94 -26.36
N VAL A 238 -6.15 -5.69 -26.16
CA VAL A 238 -6.65 -4.79 -27.23
C VAL A 238 -5.58 -3.76 -27.61
N PHE A 239 -5.46 -3.51 -28.92
CA PHE A 239 -4.75 -2.35 -29.44
C PHE A 239 -5.79 -1.26 -29.80
N PRO A 240 -5.83 -0.12 -29.10
CA PRO A 240 -6.83 0.91 -29.35
C PRO A 240 -6.59 1.61 -30.70
N PRO A 241 -7.55 1.58 -31.65
CA PRO A 241 -7.41 2.33 -32.90
C PRO A 241 -7.48 3.83 -32.63
N GLY A 242 -6.59 4.61 -33.26
CA GLY A 242 -6.60 6.08 -33.15
C GLY A 242 -6.24 6.63 -31.77
N GLN A 243 -5.45 5.89 -30.98
CA GLN A 243 -5.01 6.33 -29.66
C GLN A 243 -4.33 7.70 -29.71
N THR A 244 -4.96 8.69 -29.07
CA THR A 244 -4.39 10.03 -28.91
C THR A 244 -3.40 10.07 -27.73
N ALA A 245 -2.63 11.15 -27.65
CA ALA A 245 -1.71 11.36 -26.54
C ALA A 245 -2.45 11.31 -25.20
N THR A 246 -1.90 10.55 -24.26
CA THR A 246 -2.47 10.38 -22.92
C THR A 246 -2.44 11.69 -22.15
N ILE A 247 -3.59 12.05 -21.60
CA ILE A 247 -3.77 13.22 -20.74
C ILE A 247 -3.71 12.72 -19.29
N GLY A 248 -2.70 13.14 -18.54
CA GLY A 248 -2.50 12.72 -17.15
C GLY A 248 -1.86 11.33 -17.01
N VAL A 249 -2.18 10.61 -15.94
CA VAL A 249 -1.62 9.28 -15.64
C VAL A 249 -2.77 8.31 -15.47
N ASP A 250 -2.70 7.18 -16.17
CA ASP A 250 -3.67 6.09 -16.08
C ASP A 250 -3.09 4.95 -15.21
N PHE A 251 -3.97 4.25 -14.51
CA PHE A 251 -3.61 3.23 -13.53
C PHE A 251 -4.31 1.91 -13.83
N MET A 252 -3.51 0.86 -14.01
CA MET A 252 -3.99 -0.48 -14.34
C MET A 252 -3.41 -1.52 -13.38
N ILE A 253 -4.20 -2.54 -13.06
CA ILE A 253 -3.73 -3.69 -12.26
C ILE A 253 -3.85 -4.96 -13.10
N LYS A 254 -2.78 -5.76 -13.13
CA LYS A 254 -2.81 -7.11 -13.70
C LYS A 254 -2.17 -8.11 -12.76
N THR A 255 -2.86 -9.23 -12.54
CA THR A 255 -2.35 -10.36 -11.77
C THR A 255 -1.66 -11.35 -12.71
N LEU A 256 -0.43 -11.70 -12.41
CA LEU A 256 0.39 -12.69 -13.09
C LEU A 256 0.64 -13.90 -12.20
N LEU A 257 0.94 -15.05 -12.80
CA LEU A 257 1.46 -16.22 -12.11
C LEU A 257 2.89 -16.45 -12.61
N VAL A 258 3.89 -16.24 -11.75
CA VAL A 258 5.31 -16.31 -12.10
C VAL A 258 5.99 -17.25 -11.12
N ASP A 259 6.63 -18.31 -11.61
CA ASP A 259 7.30 -19.34 -10.79
C ASP A 259 6.39 -19.94 -9.69
N GLY A 260 5.10 -20.11 -10.00
CA GLY A 260 4.08 -20.60 -9.05
C GLY A 260 3.61 -19.56 -8.03
N ASP A 261 4.22 -18.39 -7.98
CA ASP A 261 3.83 -17.27 -7.13
C ASP A 261 2.86 -16.34 -7.87
N LYS A 262 1.71 -16.04 -7.27
CA LYS A 262 0.77 -15.03 -7.80
C LYS A 262 1.30 -13.63 -7.49
N VAL A 263 1.44 -12.79 -8.50
CA VAL A 263 1.99 -11.43 -8.39
C VAL A 263 1.00 -10.42 -8.96
N LYS A 264 0.76 -9.32 -8.25
CA LYS A 264 -0.01 -8.18 -8.77
C LYS A 264 0.95 -7.09 -9.23
N LEU A 265 0.83 -6.68 -10.48
CA LEU A 265 1.50 -5.51 -11.02
C LEU A 265 0.53 -4.32 -11.01
N GLN A 266 0.94 -3.24 -10.37
CA GLN A 266 0.33 -1.92 -10.41
C GLN A 266 1.08 -1.10 -11.46
N ILE A 267 0.46 -0.91 -12.61
CA ILE A 267 1.07 -0.31 -13.80
C ILE A 267 0.58 1.12 -13.92
N TRP A 268 1.52 2.05 -13.88
CA TRP A 268 1.29 3.49 -14.03
C TRP A 268 1.70 3.92 -15.44
N ASP A 269 0.72 4.22 -16.27
CA ASP A 269 0.91 4.72 -17.63
C ASP A 269 0.95 6.25 -17.61
N THR A 270 2.10 6.85 -17.89
CA THR A 270 2.28 8.30 -17.78
C THR A 270 2.03 9.02 -19.11
N ALA A 271 1.54 10.26 -19.03
CA ALA A 271 1.55 11.18 -20.15
C ALA A 271 3.01 11.40 -20.61
N GLY A 272 3.29 11.08 -21.88
CA GLY A 272 4.61 11.32 -22.46
C GLY A 272 4.90 12.77 -22.82
N GLN A 273 4.03 13.71 -22.43
CA GLN A 273 4.25 15.12 -22.72
C GLN A 273 5.18 15.74 -21.69
N GLU A 274 6.31 16.23 -22.19
CA GLU A 274 7.31 17.03 -21.52
C GLU A 274 6.72 18.25 -20.79
N ARG A 275 5.57 18.76 -21.23
CA ARG A 275 4.83 19.88 -20.59
C ARG A 275 4.23 19.54 -19.22
N PHE A 276 4.13 18.26 -18.85
CA PHE A 276 3.55 17.80 -17.58
C PHE A 276 4.57 17.10 -16.66
N ARG A 277 5.89 17.27 -16.92
CA ARG A 277 6.97 16.63 -16.14
C ARG A 277 6.86 16.81 -14.61
N SER A 278 6.32 17.93 -14.13
CA SER A 278 6.13 18.18 -12.68
C SER A 278 5.17 17.18 -12.01
N ILE A 279 4.23 16.59 -12.76
CA ILE A 279 3.26 15.61 -12.25
C ILE A 279 3.90 14.21 -12.20
N THR A 280 4.76 13.90 -13.17
CA THR A 280 5.47 12.60 -13.30
C THR A 280 6.38 12.31 -12.11
N GLN A 281 6.98 13.36 -11.52
CA GLN A 281 7.92 13.26 -10.40
C GLN A 281 7.39 12.44 -9.21
N SER A 282 6.11 12.63 -8.87
CA SER A 282 5.48 11.92 -7.74
C SER A 282 5.35 10.41 -7.97
N TYR A 283 5.28 9.95 -9.21
CA TYR A 283 5.05 8.54 -9.53
C TYR A 283 6.31 7.69 -9.45
N TYR A 284 7.50 8.28 -9.61
CA TYR A 284 8.78 7.57 -9.41
C TYR A 284 8.96 7.07 -7.97
N ARG A 285 8.37 7.76 -6.99
CA ARG A 285 8.47 7.37 -5.59
C ARG A 285 7.83 5.99 -5.37
N SER A 286 8.56 5.12 -4.68
CA SER A 286 8.14 3.76 -4.37
C SER A 286 7.89 2.87 -5.60
N ALA A 287 8.34 3.28 -6.79
CA ALA A 287 8.38 2.40 -7.95
C ALA A 287 9.40 1.28 -7.71
N HIS A 288 9.00 0.05 -8.02
CA HIS A 288 9.87 -1.12 -7.96
C HIS A 288 10.59 -1.31 -9.29
N ALA A 289 9.94 -0.94 -10.40
CA ALA A 289 10.53 -0.93 -11.73
C ALA A 289 10.10 0.31 -12.53
N ILE A 290 11.00 0.79 -13.38
CA ILE A 290 10.74 1.80 -14.41
C ILE A 290 10.98 1.17 -15.77
N ILE A 291 10.01 1.34 -16.67
CA ILE A 291 10.10 0.94 -18.07
C ILE A 291 10.19 2.24 -18.89
N LEU A 292 11.37 2.51 -19.46
CA LEU A 292 11.61 3.63 -20.35
C LEU A 292 11.39 3.18 -21.79
N VAL A 293 10.46 3.84 -22.48
CA VAL A 293 10.01 3.44 -23.83
C VAL A 293 10.41 4.48 -24.87
N TYR A 294 11.02 4.03 -25.97
CA TYR A 294 11.24 4.82 -27.18
C TYR A 294 10.58 4.14 -28.40
N ASP A 295 10.46 4.86 -29.50
CA ASP A 295 9.94 4.35 -30.77
C ASP A 295 11.10 4.02 -31.72
N VAL A 296 11.19 2.76 -32.19
CA VAL A 296 12.30 2.31 -33.06
C VAL A 296 12.28 2.98 -34.45
N ALA A 297 11.15 3.56 -34.84
CA ALA A 297 10.97 4.28 -36.10
C ALA A 297 10.98 5.80 -35.91
N CYS A 298 11.54 6.32 -34.80
CA CYS A 298 11.58 7.76 -34.54
C CYS A 298 12.80 8.17 -33.69
N GLN A 299 13.89 8.55 -34.37
CA GLN A 299 15.16 9.00 -33.79
C GLN A 299 15.01 10.08 -32.70
N PRO A 300 14.15 11.11 -32.86
CA PRO A 300 13.95 12.12 -31.82
C PRO A 300 13.46 11.57 -30.47
N THR A 301 12.79 10.41 -30.46
CA THR A 301 12.36 9.77 -29.21
C THR A 301 13.53 9.07 -28.50
N PHE A 302 14.49 8.58 -29.26
CA PHE A 302 15.72 7.97 -28.76
C PHE A 302 16.70 9.02 -28.24
N ASP A 303 16.86 10.13 -28.96
CA ASP A 303 17.76 11.23 -28.57
C ASP A 303 17.40 11.87 -27.22
N ARG A 304 16.14 11.72 -26.78
CA ARG A 304 15.63 12.24 -25.50
C ARG A 304 15.80 11.29 -24.33
N LEU A 305 16.23 10.03 -24.56
CA LEU A 305 16.43 9.07 -23.48
C LEU A 305 17.37 9.55 -22.37
N PRO A 306 18.49 10.26 -22.64
CA PRO A 306 19.35 10.81 -21.60
C PRO A 306 18.64 11.75 -20.62
N GLU A 307 17.71 12.58 -21.10
CA GLU A 307 16.94 13.46 -20.22
C GLU A 307 16.02 12.67 -19.28
N TRP A 308 15.39 11.62 -19.79
CA TRP A 308 14.56 10.72 -18.98
C TRP A 308 15.38 9.96 -17.94
N ILE A 309 16.63 9.61 -18.26
CA ILE A 309 17.55 8.96 -17.33
C ILE A 309 17.88 9.90 -16.17
N VAL A 310 18.26 11.14 -16.47
CA VAL A 310 18.54 12.16 -15.43
C VAL A 310 17.32 12.38 -14.53
N GLU A 311 16.12 12.48 -15.11
CA GLU A 311 14.88 12.63 -14.34
C GLU A 311 14.61 11.40 -13.46
N MET A 312 14.70 10.19 -14.02
CA MET A 312 14.56 8.94 -13.29
C MET A 312 15.53 8.87 -12.11
N GLU A 313 16.82 9.17 -12.32
CA GLU A 313 17.86 9.08 -11.29
C GLU A 313 17.69 10.12 -10.19
N GLN A 314 17.08 11.27 -10.50
CA GLN A 314 16.80 12.33 -9.54
C GLN A 314 15.66 11.97 -8.57
N TYR A 315 14.62 11.27 -9.05
CA TYR A 315 13.37 11.06 -8.29
C TYR A 315 13.12 9.62 -7.86
N ALA A 316 13.75 8.63 -8.49
CA ALA A 316 13.59 7.23 -8.14
C ALA A 316 14.50 6.80 -6.98
N ASN A 317 14.17 5.68 -6.33
CA ASN A 317 15.03 5.07 -5.33
C ASN A 317 16.29 4.47 -5.98
N GLN A 318 17.41 4.45 -5.24
CA GLN A 318 18.70 3.90 -5.75
C GLN A 318 18.65 2.42 -6.14
N LYS A 319 17.72 1.64 -5.59
CA LYS A 319 17.48 0.23 -5.95
C LYS A 319 16.17 0.12 -6.71
N ILE A 320 16.19 0.51 -7.98
CA ILE A 320 15.04 0.38 -8.88
C ILE A 320 15.44 -0.43 -10.10
N LEU A 321 14.57 -1.36 -10.50
CA LEU A 321 14.78 -2.14 -11.71
C LEU A 321 14.54 -1.25 -12.93
N LYS A 322 15.56 -1.04 -13.76
CA LYS A 322 15.52 -0.18 -14.96
C LYS A 322 15.40 -1.04 -16.21
N ILE A 323 14.34 -0.85 -16.99
CA ILE A 323 14.10 -1.57 -18.25
C ILE A 323 14.00 -0.57 -19.40
N LEU A 324 14.77 -0.81 -20.47
CA LEU A 324 14.67 -0.06 -21.71
C LEU A 324 13.86 -0.85 -22.73
N VAL A 325 12.90 -0.19 -23.39
CA VAL A 325 12.02 -0.81 -24.38
C VAL A 325 12.01 -0.01 -25.68
N GLY A 326 12.44 -0.64 -26.78
CA GLY A 326 12.18 -0.15 -28.13
C GLY A 326 10.82 -0.64 -28.60
N ASN A 327 9.83 0.23 -28.71
CA ASN A 327 8.48 -0.14 -29.15
C ASN A 327 8.27 0.13 -30.65
N LYS A 328 7.21 -0.46 -31.20
CA LYS A 328 6.84 -0.42 -32.63
C LYS A 328 7.80 -1.17 -33.55
N SER A 329 8.37 -2.28 -33.07
CA SER A 329 9.23 -3.16 -33.89
C SER A 329 8.54 -3.77 -35.12
N ASP A 330 7.22 -3.60 -35.25
CA ASP A 330 6.49 -3.92 -36.48
C ASP A 330 6.76 -2.96 -37.65
N LYS A 331 7.34 -1.78 -37.40
CA LYS A 331 7.70 -0.78 -38.42
C LYS A 331 9.13 -0.99 -38.94
N GLU A 332 9.44 -2.19 -39.42
CA GLU A 332 10.82 -2.53 -39.83
C GLU A 332 11.31 -1.69 -41.03
N GLU A 333 10.41 -1.35 -41.96
CA GLU A 333 10.74 -0.51 -43.13
C GLU A 333 11.01 0.96 -42.78
N GLU A 334 10.41 1.44 -41.68
CA GLU A 334 10.59 2.80 -41.16
C GLU A 334 11.61 2.84 -40.01
N ARG A 335 12.33 1.73 -39.75
CA ARG A 335 13.25 1.63 -38.61
C ARG A 335 14.38 2.64 -38.76
N GLU A 336 14.47 3.54 -37.78
CA GLU A 336 15.54 4.52 -37.67
C GLU A 336 16.61 4.07 -36.66
N ILE A 337 16.22 3.33 -35.61
CA ILE A 337 17.13 2.84 -34.57
C ILE A 337 17.36 1.33 -34.75
N PRO A 338 18.59 0.90 -35.10
CA PRO A 338 18.95 -0.51 -35.10
C PRO A 338 18.88 -1.11 -33.69
N THR A 339 18.45 -2.36 -33.58
CA THR A 339 18.33 -3.06 -32.29
C THR A 339 19.64 -3.09 -31.51
N THR A 340 20.77 -3.22 -32.20
CA THR A 340 22.12 -3.18 -31.61
C THR A 340 22.40 -1.85 -30.90
N ILE A 341 21.96 -0.73 -31.47
CA ILE A 341 22.13 0.60 -30.86
C ILE A 341 21.30 0.73 -29.58
N GLY A 342 20.06 0.24 -29.58
CA GLY A 342 19.22 0.20 -28.38
C GLY A 342 19.83 -0.66 -27.27
N GLN A 343 20.38 -1.82 -27.63
CA GLN A 343 21.04 -2.71 -26.69
C GLN A 343 22.32 -2.11 -26.11
N GLU A 344 23.21 -1.57 -26.95
CA GLU A 344 24.44 -0.90 -26.49
C GLU A 344 24.12 0.29 -25.57
N PHE A 345 23.07 1.05 -25.89
CA PHE A 345 22.61 2.16 -25.04
C PHE A 345 22.13 1.66 -23.68
N ALA A 346 21.37 0.57 -23.63
CA ALA A 346 20.93 -0.04 -22.38
C ALA A 346 22.11 -0.47 -21.51
N GLU A 347 23.10 -1.14 -22.09
CA GLU A 347 24.31 -1.61 -21.40
C GLU A 347 25.14 -0.43 -20.87
N ARG A 348 25.39 0.59 -21.69
CA ARG A 348 26.18 1.78 -21.32
C ARG A 348 25.55 2.59 -20.18
N ASN A 349 24.23 2.63 -20.10
CA ASN A 349 23.49 3.40 -19.09
C ASN A 349 23.01 2.54 -17.90
N GLY A 350 23.48 1.29 -17.81
CA GLY A 350 23.19 0.40 -16.69
C GLY A 350 21.71 0.07 -16.55
N PHE A 351 21.01 -0.19 -17.65
CA PHE A 351 19.69 -0.81 -17.62
C PHE A 351 19.83 -2.30 -17.32
N ASP A 352 18.95 -2.82 -16.47
CA ASP A 352 18.96 -4.24 -16.08
C ASP A 352 18.46 -5.15 -17.19
N TYR A 353 17.64 -4.62 -18.09
CA TYR A 353 17.04 -5.37 -19.18
C TYR A 353 16.70 -4.47 -20.38
N PHE A 354 16.89 -5.03 -21.58
CA PHE A 354 16.50 -4.43 -22.85
C PHE A 354 15.66 -5.41 -23.66
N LEU A 355 14.60 -4.91 -24.31
CA LEU A 355 13.74 -5.70 -25.17
C LEU A 355 13.05 -4.81 -26.22
N GLU A 356 12.90 -5.29 -27.44
CA GLU A 356 12.02 -4.66 -28.43
C GLU A 356 10.61 -5.27 -28.40
N THR A 357 9.60 -4.44 -28.56
CA THR A 357 8.19 -4.82 -28.49
C THR A 357 7.38 -4.23 -29.65
N SER A 358 6.28 -4.90 -29.99
CA SER A 358 5.24 -4.33 -30.84
C SER A 358 3.90 -4.46 -30.13
N ALA A 359 3.38 -3.33 -29.64
CA ALA A 359 2.02 -3.28 -29.10
C ALA A 359 0.97 -3.67 -30.15
N LEU A 360 1.20 -3.36 -31.43
CA LEU A 360 0.28 -3.68 -32.52
C LEU A 360 0.21 -5.19 -32.78
N ARG A 361 1.38 -5.84 -32.92
CA ARG A 361 1.49 -7.28 -33.21
C ARG A 361 1.43 -8.16 -31.96
N SER A 362 1.46 -7.57 -30.78
CA SER A 362 1.64 -8.26 -29.48
C SER A 362 3.01 -8.90 -29.30
N THR A 363 3.98 -8.59 -30.17
CA THR A 363 5.34 -9.15 -30.09
C THR A 363 6.00 -8.69 -28.80
N ASN A 364 6.46 -9.65 -28.00
CA ASN A 364 7.21 -9.44 -26.75
C ASN A 364 6.50 -8.62 -25.65
N VAL A 365 5.22 -8.29 -25.83
CA VAL A 365 4.47 -7.47 -24.85
C VAL A 365 4.26 -8.22 -23.54
N GLU A 366 3.83 -9.49 -23.59
CA GLU A 366 3.69 -10.29 -22.36
C GLU A 366 5.06 -10.57 -21.73
N GLN A 367 6.04 -10.96 -22.55
CA GLN A 367 7.40 -11.25 -22.11
C GLN A 367 8.00 -10.10 -21.31
N LEU A 368 7.82 -8.85 -21.76
CA LEU A 368 8.26 -7.65 -21.04
C LEU A 368 7.79 -7.66 -19.57
N PHE A 369 6.49 -7.80 -19.33
CA PHE A 369 5.92 -7.71 -17.98
C PHE A 369 6.17 -8.97 -17.15
N PHE A 370 6.26 -10.14 -17.77
CA PHE A 370 6.67 -11.37 -17.08
C PHE A 370 8.12 -11.30 -16.61
N GLU A 371 9.03 -10.78 -17.45
CA GLU A 371 10.45 -10.64 -17.09
C GLU A 371 10.64 -9.59 -15.98
N VAL A 372 9.92 -8.47 -16.05
CA VAL A 372 9.87 -7.48 -14.96
C VAL A 372 9.42 -8.13 -13.65
N ALA A 373 8.31 -8.86 -13.66
CA ALA A 373 7.81 -9.53 -12.47
C ALA A 373 8.81 -10.57 -11.94
N GLY A 374 9.38 -11.42 -12.81
CA GLY A 374 10.34 -12.45 -12.43
C GLY A 374 11.63 -11.88 -11.82
N ARG A 375 12.14 -10.77 -12.34
CA ARG A 375 13.30 -10.06 -11.78
C ARG A 375 13.01 -9.50 -10.39
N LEU A 376 11.87 -8.82 -10.23
CA LEU A 376 11.46 -8.27 -8.94
C LEU A 376 11.25 -9.37 -7.88
N ILE A 377 10.67 -10.52 -8.26
CA ILE A 377 10.53 -11.67 -7.36
C ILE A 377 11.90 -12.21 -6.93
N ARG A 378 12.84 -12.36 -7.87
CA ARG A 378 14.20 -12.84 -7.56
C ARG A 378 14.92 -11.91 -6.58
N GLU A 379 14.80 -10.60 -6.79
CA GLU A 379 15.37 -9.61 -5.88
C GLU A 379 14.77 -9.70 -4.47
N MET A 380 13.43 -9.83 -4.37
CA MET A 380 12.74 -10.00 -3.08
C MET A 380 13.17 -11.30 -2.37
N LYS A 381 13.19 -12.44 -3.09
CA LYS A 381 13.63 -13.73 -2.53
C LYS A 381 15.07 -13.70 -2.03
N SER A 382 15.97 -13.00 -2.73
CA SER A 382 17.35 -12.79 -2.29
C SER A 382 17.42 -12.00 -0.98
N ASN A 383 16.62 -10.94 -0.86
CA ASN A 383 16.58 -10.12 0.35
C ASN A 383 16.02 -10.92 1.55
N ASP A 384 14.96 -11.71 1.33
CA ASP A 384 14.39 -12.61 2.34
C ASP A 384 15.42 -13.66 2.80
N ALA A 385 16.19 -14.24 1.88
CA ALA A 385 17.21 -15.24 2.21
C ALA A 385 18.34 -14.66 3.07
N LYS A 386 18.85 -13.47 2.72
CA LYS A 386 19.89 -12.76 3.50
C LYS A 386 19.40 -12.36 4.88
N PHE A 387 18.15 -11.90 4.98
CA PHE A 387 17.50 -11.60 6.25
C PHE A 387 17.43 -12.85 7.14
N ASN A 388 16.96 -13.97 6.59
CA ASN A 388 16.88 -15.23 7.32
C ASN A 388 18.27 -15.77 7.74
N GLU A 389 19.31 -15.57 6.92
CA GLU A 389 20.69 -15.96 7.25
C GLU A 389 21.28 -15.10 8.38
N TYR A 390 21.03 -13.79 8.38
CA TYR A 390 21.43 -12.88 9.45
C TYR A 390 20.84 -13.32 10.81
N PHE A 391 19.54 -13.63 10.84
CA PHE A 391 18.90 -14.14 12.06
C PHE A 391 19.39 -15.54 12.46
N ARG A 392 19.80 -16.37 11.50
CA ARG A 392 20.39 -17.69 11.78
C ARG A 392 21.78 -17.57 12.40
N ARG A 393 22.58 -16.56 12.02
CA ARG A 393 23.92 -16.28 12.57
C ARG A 393 23.89 -15.63 13.97
N GLN A 394 22.78 -15.00 14.36
CA GLN A 394 22.62 -14.41 15.69
C GLN A 394 22.06 -15.38 16.75
N ARG A 395 21.77 -16.65 16.40
CA ARG A 395 21.42 -17.67 17.41
C ARG A 395 22.69 -18.28 17.98
N HIS A 396 22.88 -18.14 19.29
CA HIS A 396 23.89 -18.87 20.06
C HIS A 396 23.61 -20.39 20.04
N PRO A 397 24.65 -21.25 20.15
CA PRO A 397 24.50 -22.71 19.96
C PRO A 397 23.71 -23.45 21.04
N ASP A 398 23.37 -22.80 22.16
CA ASP A 398 22.84 -23.49 23.35
C ASP A 398 21.30 -23.50 23.46
N GLU A 399 20.57 -23.07 22.43
CA GLU A 399 19.11 -23.23 22.36
C GLU A 399 18.70 -23.99 21.09
N VAL A 400 19.13 -25.25 21.03
CA VAL A 400 18.56 -26.23 20.10
C VAL A 400 17.93 -27.36 20.91
N GLU A 401 16.81 -27.05 21.56
CA GLU A 401 15.78 -28.06 21.79
C GLU A 401 14.46 -27.58 21.19
N SER A 402 13.84 -28.51 20.47
CA SER A 402 12.65 -28.37 19.64
C SER A 402 11.52 -27.57 20.29
N PHE A 403 11.17 -26.43 19.70
CA PHE A 403 9.83 -25.83 19.88
C PHE A 403 8.82 -26.60 19.02
N SER A 404 8.48 -27.81 19.49
CA SER A 404 7.21 -28.45 19.15
C SER A 404 6.11 -27.84 20.02
N LEU A 405 4.98 -27.49 19.40
CA LEU A 405 3.76 -26.95 20.05
C LEU A 405 3.13 -27.90 21.10
N SER A 406 3.71 -29.09 21.34
CA SER A 406 3.25 -30.06 22.34
C SER A 406 3.71 -29.80 23.77
N ASN A 407 4.77 -29.00 24.01
CA ASN A 407 5.38 -28.86 25.36
C ASN A 407 4.89 -27.65 26.18
N LEU A 408 3.99 -26.83 25.65
CA LEU A 408 3.44 -25.66 26.37
C LEU A 408 2.23 -25.98 27.25
N LEU A 409 1.64 -27.18 27.14
CA LEU A 409 0.47 -27.58 27.93
C LEU A 409 0.78 -28.29 29.25
N THR A 410 2.05 -28.64 29.53
CA THR A 410 2.43 -29.37 30.76
C THR A 410 3.07 -28.50 31.84
N ARG A 411 3.38 -27.22 31.59
CA ARG A 411 4.03 -26.33 32.57
C ARG A 411 3.10 -25.42 33.38
N VAL A 412 1.77 -25.57 33.26
CA VAL A 412 0.79 -24.77 34.03
C VAL A 412 0.23 -25.52 35.27
N GLN A 413 0.65 -26.76 35.56
CA GLN A 413 0.04 -27.54 36.65
C GLN A 413 0.91 -27.89 37.87
N ASN A 414 2.13 -27.36 38.03
CA ASN A 414 2.87 -27.57 39.28
C ASN A 414 3.64 -26.32 39.72
N VAL A 415 2.98 -25.46 40.49
CA VAL A 415 3.65 -24.51 41.40
C VAL A 415 3.33 -24.98 42.83
N PRO A 416 4.31 -25.44 43.62
CA PRO A 416 4.11 -25.65 45.05
C PRO A 416 4.11 -24.29 45.77
N CYS A 417 3.15 -24.10 46.67
CA CYS A 417 3.15 -23.02 47.64
C CYS A 417 4.39 -23.13 48.54
N CYS A 418 5.16 -22.04 48.70
CA CYS A 418 6.17 -21.94 49.75
C CYS A 418 5.96 -20.71 50.63
N ASN A 419 5.88 -21.02 51.92
CA ASN A 419 5.85 -20.14 53.08
C ASN A 419 7.11 -19.28 53.22
N GLY A 420 7.00 -18.19 53.99
CA GLY A 420 7.99 -17.13 54.10
C GLY A 420 9.06 -17.29 55.18
N SER A 421 9.84 -16.21 55.37
CA SER A 421 10.65 -15.93 56.56
C SER A 421 11.35 -14.56 56.43
N ARG A 422 11.22 -13.71 57.47
CA ARG A 422 12.07 -12.53 57.77
C ARG A 422 13.50 -12.97 58.16
N PRO A 423 14.52 -12.07 58.18
CA PRO A 423 14.87 -11.26 59.38
C PRO A 423 15.33 -9.82 59.04
N ASN A 424 14.94 -8.77 59.78
CA ASN A 424 15.51 -8.12 60.99
C ASN A 424 16.86 -7.37 60.85
N ALA A 425 16.75 -6.05 60.99
CA ALA A 425 17.54 -5.07 61.78
C ALA A 425 19.06 -5.21 61.95
N THR A 426 19.79 -4.17 61.49
CA THR A 426 20.39 -3.12 62.35
C THR A 426 20.56 -1.84 61.55
#